data_AF-A0A382YJN6-F1
#
_entry.id   AF-A0A382YJN6-F1
#
_cell.length_a   1.000
_cell.length_b   1.000
_cell.length_c   1.000
_cell.angle_alpha   90.00
_cell.angle_beta   90.00
_cell.angle_gamma   90.00
#
_symmetry.space_group_name_H-M   'P 1'
#
loop_
_entity.id
_entity.type
_entity.pdbx_description
1 polymer ?
#
loop_
_entity_poly.entity_id
_entity_poly.type
_entity_poly.pdbx_seq_one_letter_code
_entity_poly.pdbx_strand_id
1 'polypeptide(L)'
;VVSARKGGDFILSPSEKVDYMDVSPKQLISVAASLIPFLENDDANRALMGSNMQRQAVPLVRAEAPLVGTGMEAIVAHDSGAVLIAENDGEVISVDATRIVIRTEKKSKGRIKTKRSQLDSNVDIFTLNKFQRSNQNTCVNQRPRVFSGDKIHRGDVLADGPSTDQGELALGRNILVAFMPWGGYNFEDAIIVSEKLVKEDVYTSIHIEEFEVEARDTKQGKEEITRDIANVGEDALKNLDESGIIRIGASVKPNDIMVGKIT
;
A
#
# COMPACT_ATOMS: atom_id res chain seq x y z
N VAL A 1 39.14 27.25 7.41
CA VAL A 1 39.07 26.80 6.00
C VAL A 1 38.00 25.73 5.92
N VAL A 2 37.10 25.80 4.96
CA VAL A 2 35.97 24.88 4.79
C VAL A 2 36.01 24.25 3.39
N SER A 3 35.54 23.01 3.28
CA SER A 3 35.34 22.35 1.98
C SER A 3 34.14 22.97 1.29
N ALA A 4 34.31 23.46 0.06
CA ALA A 4 33.29 24.11 -0.74
C ALA A 4 33.36 23.62 -2.19
N ARG A 5 32.32 23.89 -2.98
CA ARG A 5 32.30 23.57 -4.42
C ARG A 5 32.17 24.84 -5.25
N LYS A 6 33.00 25.00 -6.28
CA LYS A 6 32.90 26.12 -7.24
C LYS A 6 33.13 25.61 -8.66
N GLY A 7 32.17 25.85 -9.55
CA GLY A 7 32.29 25.45 -10.97
C GLY A 7 32.35 23.92 -11.20
N GLY A 8 31.92 23.11 -10.22
CA GLY A 8 31.99 21.65 -10.27
C GLY A 8 33.16 21.07 -9.46
N ASP A 9 34.19 21.86 -9.18
CA ASP A 9 35.38 21.41 -8.45
C ASP A 9 35.25 21.59 -6.94
N PHE A 10 35.82 20.64 -6.20
CA PHE A 10 35.94 20.71 -4.75
C PHE A 10 37.19 21.52 -4.36
N ILE A 11 36.99 22.56 -3.56
CA ILE A 11 38.04 23.49 -3.13
C ILE A 11 38.00 23.70 -1.62
N LEU A 12 39.15 24.01 -1.03
CA LEU A 12 39.26 24.49 0.33
C LEU A 12 39.25 26.03 0.32
N SER A 13 38.21 26.64 0.90
CA SER A 13 38.01 28.09 0.88
C SER A 13 37.98 28.67 2.30
N PRO A 14 38.43 29.91 2.53
CA PRO A 14 38.10 30.66 3.74
C PRO A 14 36.58 30.83 3.89
N SER A 15 36.06 30.77 5.11
CA SER A 15 34.62 30.87 5.41
C SER A 15 33.99 32.17 4.92
N GLU A 16 34.76 33.26 4.88
CA GLU A 16 34.33 34.59 4.41
C GLU A 16 34.03 34.64 2.89
N LYS A 17 34.54 33.68 2.12
CA LYS A 17 34.36 33.59 0.66
C LYS A 17 33.26 32.61 0.25
N VAL A 18 32.48 32.11 1.21
CA VAL A 18 31.39 31.16 0.96
C VAL A 18 30.08 31.92 0.87
N ASP A 19 29.46 31.90 -0.31
CA ASP A 19 28.20 32.61 -0.56
C ASP A 19 26.96 31.81 -0.13
N TYR A 20 27.02 30.47 -0.22
CA TYR A 20 25.88 29.58 0.02
C TYR A 20 26.31 28.30 0.76
N MET A 21 25.35 27.66 1.42
CA MET A 21 25.50 26.38 2.11
C MET A 21 24.30 25.48 1.79
N ASP A 22 24.57 24.18 1.70
CA ASP A 22 23.55 23.14 1.51
C ASP A 22 22.54 23.13 2.67
N VAL A 23 21.26 22.96 2.35
CA VAL A 23 20.17 22.99 3.35
C VAL A 23 20.14 21.71 4.18
N SER A 24 20.35 20.57 3.52
CA SER A 24 20.34 19.25 4.15
C SER A 24 21.18 18.27 3.36
N PRO A 25 21.94 17.36 4.00
CA PRO A 25 22.63 16.27 3.31
C PRO A 25 21.70 15.37 2.49
N LYS A 26 20.42 15.26 2.88
CA LYS A 26 19.40 14.45 2.19
C LYS A 26 18.99 15.03 0.83
N GLN A 27 19.33 16.28 0.52
CA GLN A 27 18.92 16.93 -0.74
C GLN A 27 19.60 16.33 -1.98
N LEU A 28 20.71 15.61 -1.80
CA LEU A 28 21.48 15.00 -2.89
C LEU A 28 20.91 13.65 -3.36
N ILE A 29 20.05 13.02 -2.55
CA ILE A 29 19.57 11.66 -2.77
C ILE A 29 18.07 11.65 -3.08
N SER A 30 17.62 10.60 -3.78
CA SER A 30 16.19 10.42 -4.10
C SER A 30 15.39 9.99 -2.86
N VAL A 31 14.06 10.10 -2.95
CA VAL A 31 13.14 9.65 -1.89
C VAL A 31 13.31 8.16 -1.55
N ALA A 32 13.60 7.32 -2.54
CA ALA A 32 13.81 5.89 -2.29
C ALA A 32 15.14 5.64 -1.57
N ALA A 33 16.21 6.33 -1.99
CA ALA A 33 17.51 6.21 -1.34
C ALA A 33 17.49 6.79 0.08
N SER A 34 16.70 7.84 0.34
CA SER A 34 16.60 8.45 1.67
C SER A 34 15.84 7.60 2.70
N LEU A 35 15.16 6.52 2.27
CA LEU A 35 14.54 5.50 3.13
C LEU A 35 15.53 4.41 3.58
N ILE A 36 16.75 4.37 3.03
CA ILE A 36 17.76 3.37 3.39
C ILE A 36 18.53 3.88 4.63
N PRO A 37 18.43 3.22 5.79
CA PRO A 37 19.27 3.56 6.95
C PRO A 37 20.73 3.16 6.68
N PHE A 38 21.67 3.90 7.27
CA PHE A 38 23.11 3.65 7.14
C PHE A 38 23.68 3.69 5.72
N LEU A 39 23.01 4.42 4.80
CA LEU A 39 23.39 4.56 3.40
C LEU A 39 24.85 4.98 3.20
N GLU A 40 25.40 5.78 4.12
CA GLU A 40 26.80 6.23 4.11
C GLU A 40 27.83 5.10 4.26
N ASN A 41 27.40 3.92 4.73
CA ASN A 41 28.26 2.74 4.90
C ASN A 41 28.10 1.73 3.76
N ASP A 42 27.15 1.95 2.84
CA ASP A 42 26.86 1.05 1.73
C ASP A 42 27.57 1.48 0.44
N ASP A 43 27.96 0.49 -0.36
CA ASP A 43 28.43 0.75 -1.73
C ASP A 43 27.28 1.27 -2.61
N ALA A 44 27.61 2.19 -3.52
CA ALA A 44 26.63 2.83 -4.39
C ALA A 44 25.80 1.85 -5.23
N ASN A 45 26.39 0.72 -5.68
CA ASN A 45 25.66 -0.26 -6.47
C ASN A 45 24.63 -1.02 -5.62
N ARG A 46 24.96 -1.32 -4.35
CA ARG A 46 24.04 -1.96 -3.40
C ARG A 46 22.92 -1.02 -3.00
N ALA A 47 23.24 0.25 -2.75
CA ALA A 47 22.23 1.28 -2.50
C ALA A 47 21.25 1.44 -3.66
N LEU A 48 21.75 1.42 -4.91
CA LEU A 48 20.92 1.46 -6.11
C LEU A 48 19.99 0.24 -6.21
N MET A 49 20.54 -0.96 -5.98
CA MET A 49 19.76 -2.19 -5.97
C MET A 49 18.68 -2.16 -4.88
N GLY A 50 19.03 -1.76 -3.65
CA GLY A 50 18.09 -1.64 -2.54
C GLY A 50 16.95 -0.67 -2.84
N SER A 51 17.26 0.52 -3.38
CA SER A 51 16.26 1.51 -3.77
C SER A 51 15.29 1.00 -4.85
N ASN A 52 15.77 0.14 -5.75
CA ASN A 52 14.94 -0.47 -6.79
C ASN A 52 14.08 -1.62 -6.25
N MET A 53 14.64 -2.46 -5.38
CA MET A 53 13.95 -3.58 -4.77
C MET A 53 12.79 -3.10 -3.87
N GLN A 54 12.96 -2.00 -3.14
CA GLN A 54 11.90 -1.42 -2.31
C GLN A 54 10.62 -1.12 -3.10
N ARG A 55 10.72 -0.69 -4.36
CA ARG A 55 9.56 -0.39 -5.22
C ARG A 55 8.80 -1.63 -5.68
N GLN A 56 9.38 -2.81 -5.53
CA GLN A 56 8.80 -4.09 -5.92
C GLN A 56 8.18 -4.83 -4.72
N ALA A 57 8.29 -4.27 -3.51
CA ALA A 57 7.70 -4.86 -2.32
C ALA A 57 6.17 -4.91 -2.45
N VAL A 58 5.59 -6.10 -2.21
CA VAL A 58 4.16 -6.34 -2.29
C VAL A 58 3.51 -6.06 -0.93
N PRO A 59 2.34 -5.40 -0.86
CA PRO A 59 1.63 -5.19 0.39
C PRO A 59 1.28 -6.49 1.11
N LEU A 60 1.65 -6.55 2.39
CA LEU A 60 1.37 -7.69 3.26
C LEU A 60 0.00 -7.53 3.95
N VAL A 61 -0.59 -8.64 4.38
CA VAL A 61 -1.80 -8.64 5.21
C VAL A 61 -1.57 -7.89 6.53
N ARG A 62 -0.36 -7.97 7.09
CA ARG A 62 0.03 -7.29 8.33
C ARG A 62 1.40 -6.63 8.19
N ALA A 63 1.46 -5.48 7.54
CA ALA A 63 2.66 -4.65 7.54
C ALA A 63 3.03 -4.20 8.97
N GLU A 64 4.32 -3.94 9.20
CA GLU A 64 4.83 -3.38 10.46
C GLU A 64 5.80 -2.25 10.15
N ALA A 65 5.68 -1.12 10.85
CA ALA A 65 6.62 -0.02 10.73
C ALA A 65 8.06 -0.50 11.02
N PRO A 66 9.06 -0.03 10.26
CA PRO A 66 10.44 -0.46 10.45
C PRO A 66 10.96 -0.02 11.82
N LEU A 67 11.58 -0.95 12.58
CA LEU A 67 12.21 -0.61 13.86
C LEU A 67 13.41 0.34 13.69
N VAL A 68 14.06 0.27 12.53
CA VAL A 68 15.17 1.15 12.15
C VAL A 68 14.76 1.91 10.89
N GLY A 69 14.39 3.18 11.07
CA GLY A 69 13.96 4.08 10.00
C GLY A 69 14.85 5.32 9.87
N THR A 70 14.49 6.18 8.93
CA THR A 70 15.22 7.40 8.54
C THR A 70 14.46 8.69 8.86
N GLY A 71 13.19 8.57 9.25
CA GLY A 71 12.22 9.65 9.44
C GLY A 71 11.55 10.10 8.13
N MET A 72 11.91 9.51 6.99
CA MET A 72 11.28 9.80 5.70
C MET A 72 9.97 9.01 5.51
N GLU A 73 9.78 7.94 6.26
CA GLU A 73 8.67 6.98 6.15
C GLU A 73 7.31 7.66 6.33
N ALA A 74 7.16 8.52 7.34
CA ALA A 74 5.94 9.28 7.60
C ALA A 74 5.62 10.26 6.46
N ILE A 75 6.66 10.94 5.93
CA ILE A 75 6.51 11.92 4.85
C ILE A 75 6.06 11.21 3.57
N VAL A 76 6.70 10.08 3.24
CA VAL A 76 6.34 9.28 2.05
C VAL A 76 4.92 8.72 2.17
N ALA A 77 4.55 8.17 3.33
CA ALA A 77 3.21 7.65 3.55
C ALA A 77 2.16 8.77 3.36
N HIS A 78 2.37 9.92 4.00
CA HIS A 78 1.50 11.10 3.88
C HIS A 78 1.37 11.61 2.43
N ASP A 79 2.50 11.83 1.74
CA ASP A 79 2.50 12.45 0.41
C ASP A 79 2.12 11.48 -0.71
N SER A 80 2.19 10.17 -0.47
CA SER A 80 1.78 9.15 -1.45
C SER A 80 0.27 9.11 -1.71
N GLY A 81 -0.55 9.63 -0.78
CA GLY A 81 -2.00 9.51 -0.82
C GLY A 81 -2.55 8.10 -0.51
N ALA A 82 -1.69 7.17 -0.07
CA ALA A 82 -2.12 5.85 0.38
C ALA A 82 -2.89 5.91 1.70
N VAL A 83 -2.45 6.78 2.62
CA VAL A 83 -3.10 7.04 3.90
C VAL A 83 -4.23 8.06 3.75
N LEU A 84 -5.23 7.96 4.63
CA LEU A 84 -6.33 8.91 4.69
C LEU A 84 -5.98 10.02 5.68
N ILE A 85 -6.02 11.28 5.24
CA ILE A 85 -5.61 12.44 6.05
C ILE A 85 -6.82 13.30 6.41
N ALA A 86 -6.83 13.86 7.62
CA ALA A 86 -7.81 14.81 8.10
C ALA A 86 -7.65 16.17 7.43
N GLU A 87 -8.73 16.67 6.81
CA GLU A 87 -8.72 17.95 6.10
C GLU A 87 -8.98 19.14 7.03
N ASN A 88 -9.65 18.91 8.16
CA ASN A 88 -10.08 19.92 9.12
C ASN A 88 -9.90 19.41 10.55
N ASP A 89 -9.74 20.35 11.50
CA ASP A 89 -9.77 20.05 12.93
C ASP A 89 -11.16 19.59 13.35
N GLY A 90 -11.24 18.61 14.25
CA GLY A 90 -12.51 18.08 14.71
C GLY A 90 -12.41 16.94 15.72
N GLU A 91 -13.55 16.33 16.00
CA GLU A 91 -13.68 15.18 16.88
C GLU A 91 -14.33 14.02 16.12
N VAL A 92 -13.78 12.82 16.26
CA VAL A 92 -14.31 11.62 15.62
C VAL A 92 -15.62 11.21 16.31
N ILE A 93 -16.74 11.24 15.58
CA ILE A 93 -18.05 10.82 16.12
C ILE A 93 -18.19 9.31 16.06
N SER A 94 -17.80 8.71 14.93
CA SER A 94 -18.05 7.30 14.63
C SER A 94 -16.96 6.76 13.71
N VAL A 95 -16.52 5.54 13.98
CA VAL A 95 -15.52 4.83 13.19
C VAL A 95 -16.06 3.44 12.86
N ASP A 96 -16.18 3.17 11.57
CA ASP A 96 -16.50 1.86 11.02
C ASP A 96 -15.33 1.37 10.17
N ALA A 97 -15.29 0.08 9.86
CA ALA A 97 -14.31 -0.49 8.93
C ALA A 97 -14.41 0.08 7.50
N THR A 98 -15.51 0.74 7.15
CA THR A 98 -15.79 1.29 5.82
C THR A 98 -15.81 2.82 5.77
N ARG A 99 -16.00 3.49 6.91
CA ARG A 99 -16.11 4.96 6.95
C ARG A 99 -15.72 5.54 8.31
N ILE A 100 -15.24 6.78 8.27
CA ILE A 100 -14.90 7.59 9.45
C ILE A 100 -15.72 8.88 9.37
N VAL A 101 -16.39 9.23 10.47
CA VAL A 101 -17.26 10.42 10.55
C VAL A 101 -16.68 11.38 11.59
N ILE A 102 -16.33 12.59 11.16
CA ILE A 102 -15.68 13.61 12.00
C ILE A 102 -16.59 14.83 12.10
N ARG A 103 -16.81 15.31 13.34
CA ARG A 103 -17.46 16.59 13.60
C ARG A 103 -16.42 17.70 13.55
N THR A 104 -16.63 18.70 12.71
CA THR A 104 -15.73 19.85 12.64
C THR A 104 -16.17 20.95 13.62
N GLU A 105 -15.20 21.53 14.34
CA GLU A 105 -15.50 22.53 15.40
C GLU A 105 -15.78 23.95 14.86
N LYS A 106 -15.35 24.28 13.63
CA LYS A 106 -15.36 25.68 13.12
C LYS A 106 -16.43 25.95 12.05
N LYS A 107 -17.36 26.88 12.36
CA LYS A 107 -18.15 27.59 11.34
C LYS A 107 -17.32 28.71 10.68
N SER A 108 -17.09 28.59 9.37
CA SER A 108 -17.27 29.69 8.40
C SER A 108 -16.19 30.79 8.15
N LYS A 109 -14.86 30.58 8.28
CA LYS A 109 -13.87 31.54 7.68
C LYS A 109 -12.61 30.99 6.99
N GLY A 110 -12.40 29.68 6.95
CA GLY A 110 -11.25 29.08 6.28
C GLY A 110 -11.50 27.65 5.78
N ARG A 111 -12.77 27.23 5.69
CA ARG A 111 -13.15 25.89 5.29
C ARG A 111 -12.81 25.71 3.81
N ILE A 112 -11.85 24.84 3.52
CA ILE A 112 -11.65 24.36 2.15
C ILE A 112 -12.89 23.52 1.86
N LYS A 113 -13.73 23.97 0.92
CA LYS A 113 -14.82 23.13 0.40
C LYS A 113 -14.17 22.00 -0.39
N THR A 114 -13.87 20.90 0.28
CA THR A 114 -13.39 19.69 -0.36
C THR A 114 -14.58 18.94 -0.96
N LYS A 115 -14.31 18.17 -2.02
CA LYS A 115 -15.31 17.40 -2.78
C LYS A 115 -16.18 16.47 -1.91
N ARG A 116 -15.74 16.19 -0.67
CA ARG A 116 -16.36 15.25 0.28
C ARG A 116 -17.31 15.94 1.28
N SER A 117 -17.23 17.26 1.44
CA SER A 117 -18.17 18.03 2.26
C SER A 117 -19.39 18.45 1.43
N GLN A 118 -20.13 17.46 0.89
CA GLN A 118 -21.25 17.71 -0.02
C GLN A 118 -22.49 18.32 0.66
N LEU A 119 -22.54 18.34 1.99
CA LEU A 119 -23.60 19.00 2.75
C LEU A 119 -23.03 20.20 3.53
N ASP A 120 -23.83 21.26 3.65
CA ASP A 120 -23.64 22.41 4.56
C ASP A 120 -23.61 22.00 6.06
N SER A 121 -23.46 20.71 6.34
CA SER A 121 -23.25 20.13 7.66
C SER A 121 -21.80 20.31 8.14
N ASN A 122 -21.63 20.49 9.45
CA ASN A 122 -20.33 20.48 10.15
C ASN A 122 -19.79 19.05 10.35
N VAL A 123 -19.97 18.18 9.36
CA VAL A 123 -19.61 16.76 9.45
C VAL A 123 -18.87 16.38 8.17
N ASP A 124 -17.65 15.86 8.34
CA ASP A 124 -16.84 15.30 7.28
C ASP A 124 -16.97 13.77 7.32
N ILE A 125 -17.33 13.16 6.19
CA ILE A 125 -17.48 11.72 6.04
C ILE A 125 -16.37 11.23 5.10
N PHE A 126 -15.52 10.35 5.61
CA PHE A 126 -14.46 9.72 4.85
C PHE A 126 -14.81 8.26 4.60
N THR A 127 -14.92 7.85 3.33
CA THR A 127 -15.10 6.45 2.94
C THR A 127 -13.74 5.80 2.72
N LEU A 128 -13.55 4.62 3.28
CA LEU A 128 -12.32 3.84 3.18
C LEU A 128 -12.39 2.90 1.97
N ASN A 129 -11.28 2.78 1.25
CA ASN A 129 -11.14 1.79 0.19
C ASN A 129 -10.94 0.40 0.80
N LYS A 130 -11.82 -0.56 0.50
CA LYS A 130 -11.76 -1.93 1.02
C LYS A 130 -11.58 -2.93 -0.09
N PHE A 131 -10.51 -3.72 0.00
CA PHE A 131 -10.20 -4.84 -0.90
C PHE A 131 -10.32 -4.49 -2.38
N GLN A 132 -9.78 -3.35 -2.79
CA GLN A 132 -9.75 -2.92 -4.18
C GLN A 132 -8.54 -3.48 -4.91
N ARG A 133 -8.71 -3.83 -6.19
CA ARG A 133 -7.62 -4.28 -7.05
C ARG A 133 -6.71 -3.10 -7.42
N SER A 134 -5.41 -3.32 -7.34
CA SER A 134 -4.40 -2.44 -7.94
C SER A 134 -4.04 -2.89 -9.36
N ASN A 135 -3.34 -2.03 -10.10
CA ASN A 135 -2.90 -2.34 -11.47
C ASN A 135 -1.97 -3.56 -11.55
N GLN A 136 -1.24 -3.89 -10.47
CA GLN A 136 -0.36 -5.05 -10.36
C GLN A 136 -1.04 -6.26 -9.68
N ASN A 137 -2.38 -6.30 -9.66
CA ASN A 137 -3.18 -7.36 -9.04
C ASN A 137 -2.93 -7.56 -7.52
N THR A 138 -2.34 -6.57 -6.85
CA THR A 138 -2.24 -6.55 -5.38
C THR A 138 -3.48 -5.89 -4.76
N CYS A 139 -3.65 -6.06 -3.45
CA CYS A 139 -4.77 -5.54 -2.69
C CYS A 139 -4.53 -4.13 -2.12
N VAL A 140 -5.42 -3.20 -2.45
CA VAL A 140 -5.52 -1.88 -1.80
C VAL A 140 -6.61 -1.95 -0.74
N ASN A 141 -6.21 -1.82 0.52
CA ASN A 141 -7.12 -1.89 1.66
C ASN A 141 -6.72 -0.85 2.70
N GLN A 142 -7.67 -0.02 3.10
CA GLN A 142 -7.50 0.96 4.15
C GLN A 142 -8.10 0.47 5.47
N ARG A 143 -7.43 0.79 6.57
CA ARG A 143 -7.80 0.42 7.93
C ARG A 143 -7.88 1.66 8.81
N PRO A 144 -9.03 1.91 9.46
CA PRO A 144 -9.14 3.06 10.36
C PRO A 144 -8.13 2.91 11.51
N ARG A 145 -7.48 4.02 11.86
CA ARG A 145 -6.52 4.10 12.97
C ARG A 145 -7.12 4.78 14.19
N VAL A 146 -7.98 5.77 13.96
CA VAL A 146 -8.61 6.58 15.00
C VAL A 146 -9.78 5.86 15.67
N PHE A 147 -10.11 6.27 16.89
CA PHE A 147 -11.24 5.80 17.67
C PHE A 147 -12.31 6.89 17.82
N SER A 148 -13.52 6.49 18.18
CA SER A 148 -14.60 7.45 18.46
C SER A 148 -14.28 8.25 19.72
N GLY A 149 -14.39 9.57 19.66
CA GLY A 149 -14.00 10.52 20.71
C GLY A 149 -12.59 11.10 20.54
N ASP A 150 -11.80 10.64 19.58
CA ASP A 150 -10.47 11.20 19.33
C ASP A 150 -10.57 12.62 18.78
N LYS A 151 -9.72 13.50 19.28
CA LYS A 151 -9.51 14.85 18.74
C LYS A 151 -8.47 14.81 17.65
N ILE A 152 -8.82 15.36 16.50
CA ILE A 152 -8.05 15.32 15.27
C ILE A 152 -7.71 16.73 14.84
N HIS A 153 -6.47 16.95 14.44
CA HIS A 153 -6.03 18.18 13.80
C HIS A 153 -5.93 17.96 12.29
N ARG A 154 -6.03 19.06 11.54
CA ARG A 154 -5.73 19.02 10.11
C ARG A 154 -4.33 18.46 9.86
N GLY A 155 -4.23 17.46 8.99
CA GLY A 155 -2.99 16.77 8.65
C GLY A 155 -2.79 15.43 9.35
N ASP A 156 -3.60 15.12 10.37
CA ASP A 156 -3.49 13.84 11.08
C ASP A 156 -3.96 12.67 10.20
N VAL A 157 -3.31 11.52 10.37
CA VAL A 157 -3.64 10.28 9.64
C VAL A 157 -4.82 9.58 10.31
N LEU A 158 -5.95 9.51 9.59
CA LEU A 158 -7.20 8.89 10.00
C LEU A 158 -7.21 7.37 9.78
N ALA A 159 -6.60 6.92 8.69
CA ALA A 159 -6.56 5.52 8.30
C ALA A 159 -5.27 5.19 7.56
N ASP A 160 -4.72 4.03 7.86
CA ASP A 160 -3.58 3.45 7.16
C ASP A 160 -4.04 2.82 5.85
N GLY A 161 -3.20 2.89 4.82
CA GLY A 161 -3.38 2.27 3.52
C GLY A 161 -2.60 0.95 3.36
N PRO A 162 -2.42 0.50 2.10
CA PRO A 162 -1.54 -0.63 1.82
C PRO A 162 -0.09 -0.27 2.14
N SER A 163 0.64 -1.20 2.77
CA SER A 163 2.05 -1.03 3.15
C SER A 163 2.31 0.21 4.02
N THR A 164 1.40 0.53 4.93
CA THR A 164 1.59 1.57 5.95
C THR A 164 1.13 1.07 7.31
N ASP A 165 1.80 1.54 8.36
CA ASP A 165 1.48 1.22 9.75
C ASP A 165 1.69 2.48 10.60
N GLN A 166 0.67 2.87 11.36
CA GLN A 166 0.69 4.06 12.23
C GLN A 166 1.02 5.38 11.51
N GLY A 167 0.66 5.51 10.23
CA GLY A 167 0.98 6.65 9.40
C GLY A 167 2.40 6.67 8.83
N GLU A 168 3.18 5.60 9.01
CA GLU A 168 4.51 5.43 8.44
C GLU A 168 4.50 4.39 7.31
N LEU A 169 5.43 4.52 6.37
CA LEU A 169 5.63 3.53 5.31
C LEU A 169 6.17 2.22 5.91
N ALA A 170 5.43 1.13 5.69
CA ALA A 170 5.70 -0.21 6.20
C ALA A 170 5.64 -1.21 5.05
N LEU A 171 6.74 -1.33 4.29
CA LEU A 171 6.83 -2.23 3.12
C LEU A 171 6.98 -3.71 3.50
N GLY A 172 7.23 -4.03 4.77
CA GLY A 172 7.61 -5.37 5.21
C GLY A 172 7.33 -5.65 6.68
N ARG A 173 8.20 -6.48 7.28
CA ARG A 173 8.12 -6.97 8.67
C ARG A 173 9.51 -6.97 9.29
N ASN A 174 9.58 -6.65 10.59
CA ASN A 174 10.79 -6.85 11.37
C ASN A 174 10.91 -8.33 11.78
N ILE A 175 12.07 -8.94 11.56
CA ILE A 175 12.35 -10.34 11.92
C ILE A 175 13.70 -10.48 12.62
N LEU A 176 13.86 -11.53 13.42
CA LEU A 176 15.15 -11.87 14.03
C LEU A 176 16.01 -12.62 13.01
N VAL A 177 17.19 -12.07 12.73
CA VAL A 177 18.17 -12.62 11.78
C VAL A 177 19.44 -12.98 12.52
N ALA A 178 20.04 -14.12 12.19
CA ALA A 178 21.34 -14.55 12.69
C ALA A 178 22.30 -14.77 11.52
N PHE A 179 23.50 -14.19 11.61
CA PHE A 179 24.55 -14.40 10.62
C PHE A 179 25.42 -15.59 11.03
N MET A 180 25.16 -16.75 10.42
CA MET A 180 25.97 -17.96 10.61
C MET A 180 25.82 -18.90 9.42
N PRO A 181 26.84 -19.72 9.07
CA PRO A 181 26.66 -20.81 8.13
C PRO A 181 25.76 -21.89 8.74
N TRP A 182 24.83 -22.45 7.96
CA TRP A 182 23.91 -23.48 8.45
C TRP A 182 23.74 -24.61 7.43
N GLY A 183 24.53 -25.67 7.59
CA GLY A 183 24.38 -26.92 6.82
C GLY A 183 24.46 -26.77 5.29
N GLY A 184 25.04 -25.67 4.79
CA GLY A 184 25.09 -25.36 3.36
C GLY A 184 23.77 -24.84 2.75
N TYR A 185 22.70 -24.72 3.54
CA TYR A 185 21.41 -24.24 3.06
C TYR A 185 21.37 -22.72 2.80
N ASN A 186 22.35 -21.98 3.33
CA ASN A 186 22.59 -20.57 3.02
C ASN A 186 23.83 -20.38 2.16
N PHE A 187 24.07 -21.30 1.23
CA PHE A 187 25.13 -21.15 0.22
C PHE A 187 24.78 -20.01 -0.75
N GLU A 188 25.79 -19.24 -1.17
CA GLU A 188 25.64 -17.98 -1.92
C GLU A 188 24.68 -17.01 -1.19
N ASP A 189 23.58 -16.61 -1.85
CA ASP A 189 22.58 -15.67 -1.33
C ASP A 189 21.28 -16.39 -0.90
N ALA A 190 21.31 -17.72 -0.72
CA ALA A 190 20.16 -18.47 -0.28
C ALA A 190 19.77 -18.10 1.17
N ILE A 191 18.48 -17.95 1.41
CA ILE A 191 17.93 -17.58 2.72
C ILE A 191 17.18 -18.79 3.31
N ILE A 192 17.55 -19.14 4.54
CA ILE A 192 16.82 -20.14 5.33
C ILE A 192 15.84 -19.40 6.23
N VAL A 193 14.58 -19.83 6.19
CA VAL A 193 13.52 -19.23 6.99
C VAL A 193 12.98 -20.24 7.99
N SER A 194 12.61 -19.76 9.18
CA SER A 194 11.91 -20.58 10.17
C SER A 194 10.47 -20.84 9.71
N GLU A 195 9.99 -22.06 9.92
CA GLU A 195 8.58 -22.44 9.71
C GLU A 195 7.62 -21.53 10.50
N LYS A 196 8.08 -20.93 11.60
CA LYS A 196 7.33 -19.95 12.40
C LYS A 196 6.77 -18.81 11.53
N LEU A 197 7.52 -18.34 10.54
CA LEU A 197 7.10 -17.24 9.67
C LEU A 197 5.88 -17.60 8.81
N VAL A 198 5.75 -18.87 8.43
CA VAL A 198 4.59 -19.38 7.70
C VAL A 198 3.40 -19.56 8.65
N LYS A 199 3.64 -20.13 9.83
CA LYS A 199 2.58 -20.35 10.84
C LYS A 199 1.95 -19.06 11.36
N GLU A 200 2.70 -17.97 11.39
CA GLU A 200 2.25 -16.65 11.86
C GLU A 200 1.81 -15.71 10.73
N ASP A 201 1.71 -16.19 9.49
CA ASP A 201 1.30 -15.41 8.31
C ASP A 201 2.11 -14.11 8.12
N VAL A 202 3.42 -14.16 8.41
CA VAL A 202 4.27 -12.95 8.47
C VAL A 202 4.37 -12.27 7.10
N TYR A 203 4.56 -13.06 6.04
CA TYR A 203 4.72 -12.57 4.67
C TYR A 203 3.53 -12.92 3.76
N THR A 204 2.36 -13.17 4.33
CA THR A 204 1.14 -13.45 3.56
C THR A 204 0.64 -12.17 2.87
N SER A 205 0.39 -12.24 1.56
CA SER A 205 -0.16 -11.14 0.74
C SER A 205 -1.52 -11.53 0.14
N ILE A 206 -2.30 -10.53 -0.30
CA ILE A 206 -3.58 -10.75 -0.99
C ILE A 206 -3.45 -10.27 -2.42
N HIS A 207 -3.78 -11.16 -3.36
CA HIS A 207 -3.85 -10.87 -4.78
C HIS A 207 -5.30 -10.93 -5.25
N ILE A 208 -5.67 -9.98 -6.10
CA ILE A 208 -7.02 -9.85 -6.66
C ILE A 208 -6.88 -9.86 -8.18
N GLU A 209 -7.45 -10.87 -8.80
CA GLU A 209 -7.51 -11.01 -10.26
C GLU A 209 -8.94 -10.74 -10.76
N GLU A 210 -9.03 -10.21 -11.97
CA GLU A 210 -10.27 -9.88 -12.63
C GLU A 210 -10.34 -10.65 -13.94
N PHE A 211 -11.44 -11.38 -14.14
CA PHE A 211 -11.72 -12.16 -15.33
C PHE A 211 -13.01 -11.64 -15.94
N GLU A 212 -12.96 -11.31 -17.22
CA GLU A 212 -14.11 -10.80 -17.96
C GLU A 212 -14.56 -11.82 -19.01
N VAL A 213 -15.88 -12.03 -19.08
CA VAL A 213 -16.53 -12.84 -20.11
C VAL A 213 -17.67 -12.02 -20.69
N GLU A 214 -17.70 -11.91 -22.01
CA GLU A 214 -18.76 -11.25 -22.75
C GLU A 214 -19.47 -12.27 -23.65
N ALA A 215 -20.80 -12.19 -23.68
CA ALA A 215 -21.62 -12.86 -24.68
C ALA A 215 -21.87 -11.92 -25.86
N ARG A 216 -21.62 -12.40 -27.08
CA ARG A 216 -21.73 -11.60 -28.30
C ARG A 216 -22.73 -12.18 -29.29
N ASP A 217 -23.39 -11.30 -30.03
CA ASP A 217 -24.22 -11.70 -31.17
C ASP A 217 -23.30 -12.01 -32.36
N THR A 218 -23.21 -13.29 -32.72
CA THR A 218 -22.47 -13.73 -33.90
C THR A 218 -23.41 -13.98 -35.08
N LYS A 219 -22.84 -14.15 -36.28
CA LYS A 219 -23.65 -14.51 -37.47
C LYS A 219 -24.28 -15.91 -37.39
N GLN A 220 -23.74 -16.79 -36.54
CA GLN A 220 -24.18 -18.19 -36.40
C GLN A 220 -25.23 -18.37 -35.30
N GLY A 221 -25.38 -17.38 -34.42
CA GLY A 221 -26.27 -17.45 -33.27
C GLY A 221 -25.91 -16.39 -32.24
N LYS A 222 -26.83 -16.18 -31.30
CA LYS A 222 -26.57 -15.36 -30.13
C LYS A 222 -25.88 -16.22 -29.08
N GLU A 223 -24.72 -15.78 -28.61
CA GLU A 223 -24.11 -16.39 -27.43
C GLU A 223 -24.97 -16.04 -26.21
N GLU A 224 -25.16 -17.00 -25.30
CA GLU A 224 -25.95 -16.80 -24.09
C GLU A 224 -25.14 -17.19 -22.85
N ILE A 225 -25.30 -16.41 -21.78
CA ILE A 225 -24.79 -16.75 -20.46
C ILE A 225 -25.88 -17.53 -19.75
N THR A 226 -25.60 -18.79 -19.43
CA THR A 226 -26.55 -19.70 -18.80
C THR A 226 -25.84 -20.83 -18.06
N ARG A 227 -26.54 -21.43 -17.10
CA ARG A 227 -26.09 -22.61 -16.36
C ARG A 227 -26.18 -23.90 -17.18
N ASP A 228 -26.96 -23.93 -18.25
CA ASP A 228 -27.26 -25.15 -19.03
C ASP A 228 -26.15 -25.53 -20.01
N ILE A 229 -24.97 -25.89 -19.49
CA ILE A 229 -23.79 -26.18 -20.32
C ILE A 229 -23.78 -27.65 -20.75
N ALA A 230 -23.77 -27.89 -22.06
CA ALA A 230 -23.69 -29.25 -22.60
C ALA A 230 -22.39 -29.97 -22.20
N ASN A 231 -22.50 -31.28 -21.91
CA ASN A 231 -21.38 -32.16 -21.54
C ASN A 231 -20.67 -31.84 -20.22
N VAL A 232 -21.29 -31.07 -19.33
CA VAL A 232 -20.75 -30.75 -17.99
C VAL A 232 -21.56 -31.47 -16.91
N GLY A 233 -20.88 -32.13 -15.97
CA GLY A 233 -21.53 -32.81 -14.85
C GLY A 233 -22.03 -31.85 -13.77
N GLU A 234 -23.04 -32.27 -12.99
CA GLU A 234 -23.63 -31.43 -11.92
C GLU A 234 -22.61 -30.93 -10.90
N ASP A 235 -21.54 -31.69 -10.64
CA ASP A 235 -20.48 -31.32 -9.69
C ASP A 235 -19.77 -30.01 -10.09
N ALA A 236 -19.56 -29.78 -11.39
CA ALA A 236 -18.93 -28.56 -11.90
C ALA A 236 -19.88 -27.36 -11.87
N LEU A 237 -21.20 -27.61 -11.94
CA LEU A 237 -22.25 -26.59 -11.89
C LEU A 237 -22.68 -26.23 -10.46
N LYS A 238 -22.14 -26.92 -9.44
CA LYS A 238 -22.55 -26.77 -8.04
C LYS A 238 -22.41 -25.34 -7.49
N ASN A 239 -21.44 -24.58 -8.00
CA ASN A 239 -21.17 -23.21 -7.54
C ASN A 239 -21.86 -22.13 -8.39
N LEU A 240 -22.50 -22.50 -9.52
CA LEU A 240 -23.21 -21.58 -10.40
C LEU A 240 -24.64 -21.35 -9.91
N ASP A 241 -25.09 -20.10 -9.98
CA ASP A 241 -26.47 -19.70 -9.75
C ASP A 241 -27.38 -20.02 -10.96
N GLU A 242 -28.66 -19.66 -10.86
CA GLU A 242 -29.64 -19.87 -11.94
C GLU A 242 -29.30 -19.13 -13.24
N SER A 243 -28.50 -18.06 -13.15
CA SER A 243 -28.06 -17.27 -14.31
C SER A 243 -26.77 -17.82 -14.95
N GLY A 244 -26.17 -18.86 -14.37
CA GLY A 244 -24.89 -19.40 -14.82
C GLY A 244 -23.67 -18.61 -14.36
N ILE A 245 -23.80 -17.81 -13.29
CA ILE A 245 -22.71 -17.03 -12.69
C ILE A 245 -22.33 -17.64 -11.34
N ILE A 246 -21.03 -17.68 -11.03
CA ILE A 246 -20.56 -18.18 -9.75
C ILE A 246 -21.05 -17.32 -8.57
N ARG A 247 -21.48 -17.97 -7.48
CA ARG A 247 -21.84 -17.28 -6.25
C ARG A 247 -20.65 -16.57 -5.60
N ILE A 248 -20.88 -15.38 -5.04
CA ILE A 248 -19.89 -14.64 -4.26
C ILE A 248 -19.49 -15.46 -3.02
N GLY A 249 -18.18 -15.63 -2.80
CA GLY A 249 -17.64 -16.39 -1.67
C GLY A 249 -17.44 -17.89 -1.92
N ALA A 250 -17.66 -18.38 -3.14
CA ALA A 250 -17.27 -19.73 -3.51
C ALA A 250 -15.75 -19.89 -3.57
N SER A 251 -15.24 -21.03 -3.07
CA SER A 251 -13.86 -21.43 -3.30
C SER A 251 -13.77 -22.15 -4.64
N VAL A 252 -12.84 -21.69 -5.49
CA VAL A 252 -12.57 -22.27 -6.81
C VAL A 252 -11.19 -22.92 -6.86
N LYS A 253 -11.05 -23.93 -7.71
CA LYS A 253 -9.81 -24.57 -8.09
C LYS A 253 -9.50 -24.31 -9.56
N PRO A 254 -8.26 -24.58 -10.02
CA PRO A 254 -7.95 -24.54 -11.44
C PRO A 254 -8.96 -25.37 -12.25
N ASN A 255 -9.46 -24.79 -13.35
CA ASN A 255 -10.49 -25.35 -14.26
C ASN A 255 -11.94 -25.35 -13.75
N ASP A 256 -12.23 -24.76 -12.58
CA ASP A 256 -13.62 -24.56 -12.17
C ASP A 256 -14.30 -23.49 -13.06
N ILE A 257 -15.58 -23.71 -13.38
CA ILE A 257 -16.36 -22.81 -14.23
C ILE A 257 -16.88 -21.64 -13.37
N MET A 258 -16.50 -20.41 -13.73
CA MET A 258 -16.97 -19.18 -13.07
C MET A 258 -18.18 -18.55 -13.76
N VAL A 259 -18.26 -18.66 -15.08
CA VAL A 259 -19.39 -18.16 -15.88
C VAL A 259 -19.67 -19.18 -16.99
N GLY A 260 -20.91 -19.66 -17.08
CA GLY A 260 -21.36 -20.52 -18.15
C GLY A 260 -21.67 -19.71 -19.40
N LYS A 261 -20.98 -19.97 -20.51
CA LYS A 261 -21.24 -19.34 -21.81
C LYS A 261 -21.47 -20.41 -22.87
N ILE A 262 -22.54 -20.26 -23.65
CA ILE A 262 -22.84 -21.11 -24.80
C ILE A 262 -22.72 -20.28 -26.08
N THR A 263 -22.17 -20.91 -27.11
CA THR A 263 -22.01 -20.37 -28.48
C THR A 263 -22.91 -21.05 -29.48
#